data_AF-A0A357CU36-F1
#
_entry.id   AF-A0A357CU36-F1
#
_cell.length_a   1.000
_cell.length_b   1.000
_cell.length_c   1.000
_cell.angle_alpha   90.00
_cell.angle_beta   90.00
_cell.angle_gamma   90.00
#
_symmetry.space_group_name_H-M   'P 1'
#
loop_
_entity.id
_entity.type
_entity.pdbx_description
1 polymer ?
#
loop_
_entity_poly.entity_id
_entity_poly.type
_entity_poly.pdbx_seq_one_letter_code
_entity_poly.pdbx_strand_id
1 'polypeptide(L)'
;AQRMVAEIHRQFKEIVGLKEGKPGVNPEYDKCISIATVGAIKELIPAGLFAIISTVVVGFIGGVEAIGGFIAGNIVSGLLLSLLMSNSGGLWDNSKKYVESGNNGGKGSVAHKAAVVGDTVGDPFKDTAGPSINTQITVVSLVSSLMSSLFLEFNLFNLF
;
A
#
# COMPACT_ATOMS: atom_id res chain seq x y z
N ALA A 1 3.60 -2.72 -10.04
CA ALA A 1 3.42 -1.87 -11.24
C ALA A 1 4.32 -2.25 -12.42
N GLN A 2 5.66 -2.21 -12.30
CA GLN A 2 6.56 -2.42 -13.45
C GLN A 2 6.35 -3.76 -14.20
N ARG A 3 6.17 -4.87 -13.46
CA ARG A 3 5.85 -6.18 -14.06
C ARG A 3 4.55 -6.16 -14.88
N MET A 4 3.53 -5.45 -14.41
CA MET A 4 2.26 -5.26 -15.13
C MET A 4 2.48 -4.45 -16.41
N VAL A 5 3.25 -3.36 -16.34
CA VAL A 5 3.55 -2.52 -17.51
C VAL A 5 4.34 -3.31 -18.56
N ALA A 6 5.34 -4.08 -18.13
CA ALA A 6 6.11 -4.95 -19.02
C ALA A 6 5.22 -5.98 -19.72
N GLU A 7 4.28 -6.59 -19.00
CA GLU A 7 3.34 -7.55 -19.57
C GLU A 7 2.37 -6.89 -20.58
N ILE A 8 1.82 -5.72 -20.25
CA ILE A 8 0.97 -4.96 -21.18
C ILE A 8 1.74 -4.59 -22.45
N HIS A 9 2.98 -4.12 -22.33
CA HIS A 9 3.82 -3.82 -23.49
C HIS A 9 4.15 -5.07 -24.32
N ARG A 10 4.38 -6.21 -23.66
CA ARG A 10 4.58 -7.50 -24.34
C ARG A 10 3.33 -7.86 -25.14
N GLN A 11 2.15 -7.82 -24.53
CA GLN A 11 0.89 -8.14 -25.20
C GLN A 11 0.64 -7.22 -26.42
N PHE A 12 0.83 -5.91 -26.28
CA PHE A 12 0.67 -4.99 -27.42
C PHE A 12 1.70 -5.20 -28.54
N LYS A 13 2.88 -5.73 -28.23
CA LYS A 13 3.94 -6.00 -29.21
C LYS A 13 3.76 -7.34 -29.92
N GLU A 14 3.35 -8.37 -29.18
CA GLU A 14 3.36 -9.76 -29.65
C GLU A 14 1.99 -10.24 -30.16
N ILE A 15 0.88 -9.72 -29.60
CA ILE A 15 -0.47 -10.13 -30.01
C ILE A 15 -0.93 -9.28 -31.20
N VAL A 16 -0.85 -9.88 -32.40
CA VAL A 16 -1.21 -9.22 -33.66
C VAL A 16 -2.70 -8.86 -33.67
N GLY A 17 -3.01 -7.58 -33.93
CA GLY A 17 -4.39 -7.09 -33.98
C GLY A 17 -4.92 -6.55 -32.65
N LEU A 18 -4.16 -6.69 -31.55
CA LEU A 18 -4.59 -6.22 -30.23
C LEU A 18 -4.60 -4.70 -30.14
N LYS A 19 -3.54 -4.05 -30.62
CA LYS A 19 -3.40 -2.58 -30.58
C LYS A 19 -4.42 -1.90 -31.49
N GLU A 20 -4.75 -2.54 -32.61
CA GLU A 20 -5.74 -2.07 -33.58
C GLU A 20 -7.18 -2.39 -33.17
N GLY A 21 -7.39 -3.21 -32.13
CA GLY A 21 -8.72 -3.60 -31.67
C GLY A 21 -9.47 -4.49 -32.66
N LYS A 22 -8.77 -5.42 -33.34
CA LYS A 22 -9.40 -6.30 -34.35
C LYS A 22 -10.47 -7.19 -33.71
N PRO A 23 -11.62 -7.40 -34.38
CA PRO A 23 -12.66 -8.31 -33.89
C PRO A 23 -12.11 -9.72 -33.62
N GLY A 24 -12.41 -10.28 -32.45
CA GLY A 24 -11.98 -11.62 -32.05
C GLY A 24 -10.57 -11.72 -31.46
N VAL A 25 -9.79 -10.63 -31.44
CA VAL A 25 -8.50 -10.56 -30.75
C VAL A 25 -8.70 -9.96 -29.37
N ASN A 26 -8.46 -10.75 -28.33
CA ASN A 26 -8.66 -10.35 -26.93
C ASN A 26 -7.33 -10.31 -26.17
N PRO A 27 -7.17 -9.40 -25.18
CA PRO A 27 -6.03 -9.41 -24.27
C PRO A 27 -5.95 -10.70 -23.44
N GLU A 28 -4.75 -11.05 -23.00
CA GLU A 28 -4.54 -12.15 -22.06
C GLU A 28 -4.76 -11.65 -20.62
N TYR A 29 -6.02 -11.45 -20.23
CA TYR A 29 -6.37 -10.91 -18.92
C TYR A 29 -5.84 -11.75 -17.75
N ASP A 30 -5.86 -13.09 -17.88
CA ASP A 30 -5.42 -14.02 -16.85
C ASP A 30 -3.96 -13.82 -16.45
N LYS A 31 -3.10 -13.39 -17.39
CA LYS A 31 -1.69 -13.10 -17.11
C LYS A 31 -1.55 -11.88 -16.20
N CYS A 32 -2.26 -10.80 -16.51
CA CYS A 32 -2.29 -9.60 -15.69
C CYS A 32 -2.85 -9.89 -14.29
N ILE A 33 -3.96 -10.65 -14.21
CA ILE A 33 -4.56 -11.08 -12.95
C ILE A 33 -3.54 -11.88 -12.13
N SER A 34 -2.90 -12.88 -12.73
CA SER A 34 -1.89 -13.71 -12.06
C SER A 34 -0.72 -12.89 -11.49
N ILE A 35 -0.21 -11.91 -12.25
CA ILE A 35 0.86 -11.01 -11.79
C ILE A 35 0.41 -10.21 -10.57
N ALA A 36 -0.80 -9.65 -10.60
CA ALA A 36 -1.34 -8.87 -9.49
C ALA A 36 -1.56 -9.76 -8.25
N THR A 37 -2.20 -10.92 -8.40
CA THR A 37 -2.50 -11.85 -7.31
C THR A 37 -1.24 -12.38 -6.64
N VAL A 38 -0.29 -12.90 -7.42
CA VAL A 38 0.96 -13.45 -6.87
C VAL A 38 1.79 -12.34 -6.23
N GLY A 39 1.82 -11.16 -6.84
CA GLY A 39 2.47 -9.98 -6.26
C GLY A 39 1.87 -9.61 -4.91
N ALA A 40 0.55 -9.43 -4.83
CA ALA A 40 -0.14 -9.03 -3.61
C ALA A 40 0.13 -9.97 -2.44
N ILE A 41 0.02 -11.29 -2.65
CA ILE A 41 0.24 -12.28 -1.59
C ILE A 41 1.69 -12.26 -1.10
N LYS A 42 2.65 -12.20 -2.02
CA LYS A 42 4.08 -12.23 -1.67
C LYS A 42 4.53 -11.02 -0.86
N GLU A 43 3.93 -9.85 -1.08
CA GLU A 43 4.29 -8.62 -0.37
C GLU A 43 3.50 -8.45 0.93
N LEU A 44 2.25 -8.90 0.99
CA LEU A 44 1.39 -8.73 2.17
C LEU A 44 1.85 -9.56 3.38
N ILE A 45 2.28 -10.80 3.14
CA ILE A 45 2.69 -11.72 4.22
C ILE A 45 3.88 -11.15 5.02
N PRO A 46 5.00 -10.73 4.39
CA PRO A 46 6.12 -10.12 5.12
C PRO A 46 5.73 -8.86 5.88
N ALA A 47 4.89 -7.99 5.29
CA ALA A 47 4.47 -6.76 5.94
C ALA A 47 3.68 -7.03 7.24
N GLY A 48 2.74 -7.98 7.20
CA GLY A 48 1.97 -8.38 8.38
C GLY A 48 2.85 -9.07 9.44
N LEU A 49 3.71 -9.99 9.03
CA LEU A 49 4.63 -10.68 9.95
C LEU A 49 5.59 -9.70 10.62
N PHE A 50 6.10 -8.71 9.88
CA PHE A 50 6.99 -7.70 10.43
C PHE A 50 6.32 -6.91 11.56
N ALA A 51 5.07 -6.50 11.39
CA ALA A 51 4.32 -5.80 12.42
C ALA A 51 4.17 -6.65 13.70
N ILE A 52 3.78 -7.92 13.55
CA ILE A 52 3.59 -8.85 14.67
C ILE A 52 4.92 -9.12 15.38
N ILE A 53 5.95 -9.53 14.64
CA ILE A 53 7.26 -9.89 15.20
C ILE A 53 7.88 -8.68 15.90
N SER A 54 7.81 -7.50 15.30
CA SER A 54 8.36 -6.28 15.92
C SER A 54 7.68 -5.97 17.25
N THR A 55 6.34 -6.07 17.34
CA THR A 55 5.61 -5.91 18.60
C THR A 55 6.06 -6.93 19.64
N VAL A 56 6.16 -8.20 19.26
CA VAL A 56 6.59 -9.28 20.16
C VAL A 56 8.00 -9.04 20.70
N VAL A 57 8.94 -8.66 19.82
CA VAL A 57 10.33 -8.37 20.19
C VAL A 57 10.40 -7.19 21.16
N VAL A 58 9.69 -6.09 20.89
CA VAL A 58 9.66 -4.94 21.81
C VAL A 58 9.12 -5.33 23.19
N GLY A 59 8.04 -6.13 23.23
CA GLY A 59 7.41 -6.56 24.47
C GLY A 59 8.28 -7.49 25.31
N PHE A 60 8.96 -8.46 24.70
CA PHE A 60 9.86 -9.35 25.44
C PHE A 60 11.17 -8.67 25.85
N ILE A 61 11.64 -7.64 25.14
CA ILE A 61 12.85 -6.91 25.54
C ILE A 61 12.55 -5.92 26.65
N GLY A 62 11.59 -5.02 26.45
CA GLY A 62 11.37 -3.86 27.33
C GLY A 62 10.08 -3.89 28.15
N GLY A 63 9.33 -4.99 28.11
CA GLY A 63 8.10 -5.16 28.88
C GLY A 63 6.96 -4.21 28.47
N VAL A 64 6.01 -4.03 29.37
CA VAL A 64 4.79 -3.25 29.11
C VAL A 64 5.04 -1.75 28.93
N GLU A 65 6.06 -1.20 29.58
CA GLU A 65 6.40 0.22 29.45
C GLU A 65 6.94 0.53 28.04
N ALA A 66 7.82 -0.31 27.52
CA ALA A 66 8.32 -0.18 26.15
C ALA A 66 7.21 -0.36 25.12
N ILE A 67 6.28 -1.31 25.34
CA ILE A 67 5.10 -1.47 24.49
C ILE A 67 4.21 -0.24 24.51
N GLY A 68 4.00 0.38 25.67
CA GLY A 68 3.25 1.64 25.77
C GLY A 68 3.86 2.74 24.90
N GLY A 69 5.18 2.93 24.97
CA GLY A 69 5.90 3.86 24.11
C GLY A 69 5.84 3.50 22.63
N PHE A 70 5.97 2.22 22.29
CA PHE A 70 5.91 1.72 20.92
C PHE A 70 4.54 1.93 20.27
N ILE A 71 3.45 1.63 20.99
CA ILE A 71 2.08 1.89 20.53
C ILE A 71 1.87 3.39 20.34
N ALA A 72 2.25 4.22 21.33
CA ALA A 72 2.08 5.68 21.23
C ALA A 72 2.82 6.26 20.03
N GLY A 73 4.08 5.87 19.83
CA GLY A 73 4.88 6.30 18.68
C GLY A 73 4.30 5.82 17.35
N ASN A 74 3.84 4.57 17.29
CA ASN A 74 3.21 3.99 16.10
C ASN A 74 1.91 4.74 15.73
N ILE A 75 1.06 5.05 16.72
CA ILE A 75 -0.17 5.81 16.49
C ILE A 75 0.15 7.22 15.97
N VAL A 76 1.02 7.97 16.65
CA VAL A 76 1.30 9.38 16.29
C VAL A 76 1.94 9.48 14.91
N SER A 77 2.96 8.66 14.64
CA SER A 77 3.64 8.66 13.33
C SER A 77 2.75 8.08 12.22
N GLY A 78 2.11 6.94 12.49
CA GLY A 78 1.28 6.24 11.53
C GLY A 78 0.04 7.02 11.12
N LEU A 79 -0.66 7.67 12.07
CA LEU A 79 -1.82 8.50 11.76
C LEU A 79 -1.47 9.65 10.82
N LEU A 80 -0.38 10.37 11.09
CA LEU A 80 0.06 11.49 10.26
C LEU A 80 0.42 11.02 8.84
N LEU A 81 1.14 9.90 8.72
CA LEU A 81 1.48 9.32 7.42
C LEU A 81 0.26 8.80 6.66
N SER A 82 -0.66 8.12 7.37
CA SER A 82 -1.90 7.59 6.79
C SER A 82 -2.76 8.71 6.19
N LEU A 83 -2.92 9.82 6.93
CA LEU A 83 -3.67 10.98 6.46
C LEU A 83 -2.98 11.66 5.28
N LEU A 84 -1.66 11.87 5.35
CA LEU A 84 -0.89 12.45 4.26
C LEU A 84 -1.05 11.62 2.97
N MET A 85 -0.78 10.32 3.04
CA MET A 85 -0.83 9.44 1.87
C MET A 85 -2.23 9.38 1.27
N SER A 86 -3.25 9.18 2.09
CA SER A 86 -4.63 9.06 1.63
C SER A 86 -5.12 10.36 0.98
N ASN A 87 -4.86 11.51 1.61
CA ASN A 87 -5.31 12.80 1.09
C ASN A 87 -4.51 13.23 -0.14
N SER A 88 -3.18 13.09 -0.14
CA SER A 88 -2.36 13.43 -1.31
C SER A 88 -2.73 12.60 -2.52
N GLY A 89 -2.91 11.28 -2.36
CA GLY A 89 -3.36 10.42 -3.45
C GLY A 89 -4.75 10.80 -3.98
N GLY A 90 -5.71 11.06 -3.08
CA GLY A 90 -7.05 11.50 -3.47
C GLY A 90 -7.06 12.85 -4.19
N LEU A 91 -6.20 13.78 -3.78
CA LEU A 91 -6.03 15.07 -4.43
C LEU A 91 -5.47 14.93 -5.85
N TRP A 92 -4.50 14.04 -6.07
CA TRP A 92 -3.96 13.79 -7.39
C TRP A 92 -4.99 13.14 -8.33
N ASP A 93 -5.76 12.16 -7.87
CA ASP A 93 -6.85 11.55 -8.67
C ASP A 93 -7.93 12.59 -9.03
N ASN A 94 -8.35 13.40 -8.05
CA ASN A 94 -9.35 14.44 -8.29
C ASN A 94 -8.83 15.54 -9.23
N SER A 95 -7.55 15.89 -9.14
CA SER A 95 -6.92 16.84 -10.06
C SER A 95 -6.90 16.29 -11.49
N LYS A 96 -6.59 15.00 -11.67
CA LYS A 96 -6.70 14.33 -12.97
C LYS A 96 -8.14 14.38 -13.49
N LYS A 97 -9.13 13.99 -12.69
CA LYS A 97 -10.56 14.04 -13.06
C LYS A 97 -11.04 15.45 -13.44
N TYR A 98 -10.53 16.47 -12.76
CA TYR A 98 -10.82 17.87 -13.06
C TYR A 98 -10.31 18.27 -14.45
N VAL A 99 -9.09 17.88 -14.81
CA VAL A 99 -8.53 18.09 -16.16
C VAL A 99 -9.29 17.25 -17.20
N GLU A 100 -9.64 16.01 -16.88
CA GLU A 100 -10.42 15.13 -17.75
C GLU A 100 -11.81 15.70 -18.10
N SER A 101 -12.35 16.56 -17.24
CA SER A 101 -13.63 17.26 -17.44
C SER A 101 -13.53 18.50 -18.35
N GLY A 102 -12.36 18.72 -18.98
CA GLY A 102 -12.14 19.77 -19.98
C GLY A 102 -11.40 21.00 -19.47
N ASN A 103 -11.11 21.07 -18.16
CA ASN A 103 -10.30 22.15 -17.60
C ASN A 103 -8.83 21.98 -17.99
N ASN A 104 -8.06 23.07 -18.01
CA ASN A 104 -6.62 23.06 -18.27
C ASN A 104 -6.21 22.32 -19.56
N GLY A 105 -7.04 22.38 -20.60
CA GLY A 105 -6.76 21.80 -21.91
C GLY A 105 -7.32 20.39 -22.14
N GLY A 106 -7.97 19.77 -21.15
CA GLY A 106 -8.72 18.53 -21.37
C GLY A 106 -7.87 17.28 -21.61
N LYS A 107 -8.54 16.16 -21.95
CA LYS A 107 -7.89 14.87 -22.20
C LYS A 107 -6.86 14.96 -23.33
N GLY A 108 -5.70 14.36 -23.11
CA GLY A 108 -4.60 14.31 -24.08
C GLY A 108 -3.63 15.50 -24.03
N SER A 109 -4.00 16.58 -23.32
CA SER A 109 -3.13 17.74 -23.09
C SER A 109 -1.89 17.41 -22.25
N VAL A 110 -0.92 18.33 -22.22
CA VAL A 110 0.27 18.23 -21.35
C VAL A 110 -0.14 18.18 -19.87
N ALA A 111 -1.11 19.01 -19.47
CA ALA A 111 -1.64 19.01 -18.11
C ALA A 111 -2.29 17.67 -17.75
N HIS A 112 -3.03 17.06 -18.69
CA HIS A 112 -3.63 15.74 -18.47
C HIS A 112 -2.57 14.67 -18.28
N LYS A 113 -1.53 14.63 -19.11
CA LYS A 113 -0.42 13.67 -18.96
C LYS A 113 0.30 13.85 -17.62
N ALA A 114 0.54 15.09 -17.18
CA ALA A 114 1.15 15.37 -15.88
C ALA A 114 0.24 14.93 -14.71
N ALA A 115 -1.07 15.17 -14.81
CA ALA A 115 -2.03 14.76 -13.80
C ALA A 115 -2.16 13.23 -13.70
N VAL A 116 -2.11 12.51 -14.83
CA VAL A 116 -2.05 11.04 -14.86
C VAL A 116 -0.81 10.51 -14.16
N VAL A 117 0.36 11.15 -14.35
CA VAL A 117 1.58 10.78 -13.61
C VAL A 117 1.40 10.99 -12.10
N GLY A 118 0.83 12.13 -11.69
CA GLY A 118 0.53 12.41 -10.28
C GLY A 118 -0.40 11.37 -9.66
N ASP A 119 -1.48 10.99 -10.36
CA ASP A 119 -2.41 9.96 -9.90
C ASP A 119 -1.74 8.59 -9.79
N THR A 120 -0.88 8.22 -10.76
CA THR A 120 -0.13 6.95 -10.73
C THR A 120 0.84 6.89 -9.54
N VAL A 121 1.41 8.02 -9.11
CA VAL A 121 2.18 8.13 -7.86
C VAL A 121 1.27 8.02 -6.64
N GLY A 122 0.06 8.60 -6.72
CA GLY A 122 -0.95 8.60 -5.67
C GLY A 122 -1.65 7.26 -5.43
N ASP A 123 -1.77 6.40 -6.44
CA ASP A 123 -2.42 5.08 -6.34
C ASP A 123 -1.88 4.22 -5.18
N PRO A 124 -0.56 3.93 -5.08
CA PRO A 124 -0.04 3.16 -3.95
C PRO A 124 -0.21 3.89 -2.60
N PHE A 125 -0.32 5.23 -2.61
CA PHE A 125 -0.52 6.01 -1.39
C PHE A 125 -1.95 5.88 -0.88
N LYS A 126 -2.96 6.13 -1.72
CA LYS A 126 -4.37 6.16 -1.31
C LYS A 126 -5.02 4.78 -1.21
N ASP A 127 -4.60 3.81 -2.03
CA ASP A 127 -5.29 2.52 -2.13
C ASP A 127 -4.54 1.37 -1.46
N THR A 128 -3.29 1.60 -1.01
CA THR A 128 -2.47 0.56 -0.38
C THR A 128 -1.87 1.04 0.94
N ALA A 129 -0.88 1.93 0.90
CA ALA A 129 -0.11 2.29 2.09
C ALA A 129 -0.95 3.06 3.12
N GLY A 130 -1.61 4.14 2.70
CA GLY A 130 -2.38 5.03 3.58
C GLY A 130 -3.42 4.28 4.43
N PRO A 131 -4.36 3.55 3.81
CA PRO A 131 -5.35 2.76 4.54
C PRO A 131 -4.73 1.62 5.37
N SER A 132 -3.69 0.94 4.86
CA SER A 132 -3.09 -0.21 5.55
C SER A 132 -2.38 0.17 6.85
N ILE A 133 -1.87 1.40 6.97
CA ILE A 133 -1.25 1.87 8.22
C ILE A 133 -2.26 1.85 9.37
N ASN A 134 -3.53 2.20 9.12
CA ASN A 134 -4.57 2.14 10.15
C ASN A 134 -4.82 0.70 10.63
N THR A 135 -4.87 -0.25 9.69
CA THR A 135 -4.98 -1.68 10.02
C THR A 135 -3.73 -2.16 10.78
N GLN A 136 -2.54 -1.72 10.38
CA GLN A 136 -1.29 -2.07 11.05
C GLN A 136 -1.27 -1.58 12.50
N ILE A 137 -1.73 -0.36 12.79
CA ILE A 137 -1.84 0.16 14.16
C ILE A 137 -2.78 -0.72 14.99
N THR A 138 -3.89 -1.16 14.39
CA THR A 138 -4.86 -2.04 15.05
C THR A 138 -4.25 -3.41 15.37
N VAL A 139 -3.47 -3.98 14.45
CA VAL A 139 -2.75 -5.25 14.66
C VAL A 139 -1.73 -5.11 15.79
N VAL A 140 -0.92 -4.05 15.79
CA VAL A 140 0.06 -3.80 16.87
C VAL A 140 -0.63 -3.69 18.22
N SER A 141 -1.75 -2.95 18.28
CA SER A 141 -2.51 -2.77 19.52
C SER A 141 -3.13 -4.08 20.02
N LEU A 142 -3.70 -4.88 19.11
CA LEU A 142 -4.29 -6.17 19.42
C LEU A 142 -3.25 -7.17 19.95
N VAL A 143 -2.12 -7.33 19.24
CA VAL A 143 -1.03 -8.22 19.67
C VAL A 143 -0.49 -7.79 21.03
N SER A 144 -0.30 -6.49 21.22
CA SER A 144 0.19 -5.93 22.49
C SER A 144 -0.75 -6.25 23.65
N SER A 145 -2.06 -6.12 23.45
CA SER A 145 -3.05 -6.42 24.48
C SER A 145 -3.12 -7.92 24.78
N LEU A 146 -3.17 -8.76 23.75
CA LEU A 146 -3.25 -10.23 23.90
C LEU A 146 -2.02 -10.80 24.62
N MET A 147 -0.84 -10.22 24.40
CA MET A 147 0.42 -10.69 24.99
C MET A 147 0.85 -9.94 26.25
N SER A 148 0.03 -8.99 26.74
CA SER A 148 0.38 -8.12 27.87
C SER A 148 0.81 -8.87 29.13
N SER A 149 0.09 -9.94 29.52
CA SER A 149 0.48 -10.78 30.67
C SER A 149 1.83 -11.46 30.47
N LEU A 150 2.13 -11.93 29.25
CA LEU A 150 3.42 -12.54 28.94
C LEU A 150 4.55 -11.50 29.01
N PHE A 151 4.30 -10.27 28.56
CA PHE A 151 5.30 -9.20 28.64
C PHE A 151 5.54 -8.73 30.08
N LEU A 152 4.54 -8.80 30.95
CA LEU A 152 4.72 -8.51 32.38
C LEU A 152 5.64 -9.53 33.07
N GLU A 153 5.41 -10.81 32.79
CA GLU A 153 6.07 -11.91 33.49
C GLU A 153 7.45 -12.27 32.89
N PHE A 154 7.62 -12.17 31.57
CA PHE A 154 8.78 -12.71 30.85
C PHE A 154 9.58 -11.65 30.06
N ASN A 155 9.65 -10.41 30.53
CA ASN A 155 10.51 -9.41 29.89
C ASN A 155 11.97 -9.44 30.38
N LEU A 156 12.90 -9.11 29.49
CA LEU A 156 14.34 -9.17 29.73
C LEU A 156 14.80 -8.14 30.78
N PHE A 157 14.17 -6.97 30.85
CA PHE A 157 14.54 -5.92 31.80
C PHE A 157 14.21 -6.27 33.26
N ASN A 158 13.21 -7.11 33.52
CA ASN A 158 12.92 -7.62 34.86
C ASN A 158 13.85 -8.77 35.30
N LEU A 159 14.62 -9.35 34.37
CA LEU A 159 15.54 -10.47 34.63
C LEU A 159 16.96 -10.01 35.03
N PHE A 160 17.27 -8.72 34.91
CA PHE A 160 18.56 -8.10 35.28
C PHE A 160 18.35 -7.00 36.32
#